data_AF-A0A8U0PNJ7-F1
#
_entry.id   AF-A0A8U0PNJ7-F1
#
_cell.length_a   1.000
_cell.length_b   1.000
_cell.length_c   1.000
_cell.angle_alpha   90.00
_cell.angle_beta   90.00
_cell.angle_gamma   90.00
#
_symmetry.space_group_name_H-M   'P 1'
#
loop_
_entity.id
_entity.type
_entity.pdbx_description
1 polymer ?
#
loop_
_entity_poly.entity_id
_entity_poly.type
_entity_poly.pdbx_seq_one_letter_code
_entity_poly.pdbx_strand_id
1 'polypeptide(L)'
;MTTTAKMTENGAQLFARLEGRRSLRDIEPHIFPDGAGPIQGDVVEFHGTEGSGKTETMYHLVTHCILPADRGGLEVEVMYVDTDYNFDMLRLVTVLEQRLGEDAKGEDSGAAVEPEERVRACLGRLFVVNCSSSVQLLLTLHYLENTFSSRPTLCLLVIDSISSFYWVDRSGGGESVAKQEANLRKCSELLDRLRRDYRIVVFATTHAIMRNYGHSAQADVGAMTPGPSEPSSSSSSWRQWSSSHASNFDKAYLSRAWQRLVTHRVLFSKGEVTKDRKQVFSAACTTTSTRGAKCSSFCVMEGGVQFL
;
A
#
# COMPACT_ATOMS: atom_id res chain seq x y z
N MET A 1 9.86 -27.13 -26.98
CA MET A 1 8.71 -26.53 -27.70
C MET A 1 7.61 -26.27 -26.68
N THR A 2 7.61 -25.09 -26.07
CA THR A 2 6.59 -24.70 -25.09
C THR A 2 5.38 -24.17 -25.84
N THR A 3 4.33 -24.99 -25.88
CA THR A 3 2.99 -24.64 -26.35
C THR A 3 2.50 -23.40 -25.59
N THR A 4 2.52 -22.25 -26.26
CA THR A 4 1.73 -21.08 -25.90
C THR A 4 0.27 -21.49 -25.94
N ALA A 5 -0.33 -21.71 -24.76
CA ALA A 5 -1.77 -21.84 -24.66
C ALA A 5 -2.38 -20.55 -25.23
N LYS A 6 -3.06 -20.65 -26.38
CA LYS A 6 -3.91 -19.59 -26.92
C LYS A 6 -5.03 -19.38 -25.91
N MET A 7 -4.84 -18.44 -24.99
CA MET A 7 -5.88 -18.01 -24.07
C MET A 7 -6.94 -17.30 -24.90
N THR A 8 -8.10 -17.93 -25.06
CA THR A 8 -9.27 -17.34 -25.73
C THR A 8 -9.83 -16.27 -24.81
N GLU A 9 -9.52 -15.02 -25.10
CA GLU A 9 -10.09 -13.85 -24.45
C GLU A 9 -11.59 -13.77 -24.76
N ASN A 10 -12.42 -13.55 -23.73
CA ASN A 10 -13.85 -13.32 -23.93
C ASN A 10 -14.13 -11.82 -24.18
N GLY A 11 -15.29 -11.51 -24.76
CA GLY A 11 -15.63 -10.12 -25.10
C GLY A 11 -15.58 -9.15 -23.92
N ALA A 12 -15.97 -9.60 -22.71
CA ALA A 12 -15.92 -8.77 -21.51
C ALA A 12 -14.48 -8.44 -21.09
N GLN A 13 -13.55 -9.41 -21.18
CA GLN A 13 -12.12 -9.19 -20.94
C GLN A 13 -11.54 -8.17 -21.94
N LEU A 14 -11.94 -8.27 -23.21
CA LEU A 14 -11.53 -7.31 -24.24
C LEU A 14 -12.06 -5.90 -23.93
N PHE A 15 -13.35 -5.76 -23.58
CA PHE A 15 -13.93 -4.46 -23.23
C PHE A 15 -13.30 -3.86 -21.98
N ALA A 16 -13.06 -4.65 -20.93
CA ALA A 16 -12.37 -4.19 -19.72
C ALA A 16 -10.95 -3.66 -20.02
N ARG A 17 -10.28 -4.21 -21.04
CA ARG A 17 -8.99 -3.71 -21.52
C ARG A 17 -9.09 -2.45 -22.37
N LEU A 18 -10.17 -2.29 -23.13
CA LEU A 18 -10.36 -1.18 -24.07
C LEU A 18 -10.98 0.06 -23.41
N GLU A 19 -11.88 -0.10 -22.45
CA GLU A 19 -12.60 1.02 -21.82
C GLU A 19 -11.71 1.90 -20.95
N GLY A 20 -10.51 1.42 -20.57
CA GLY A 20 -9.52 2.20 -19.82
C GLY A 20 -9.99 2.52 -18.40
N ARG A 21 -9.24 2.08 -17.40
CA ARG A 21 -9.57 2.43 -16.01
C ARG A 21 -9.24 3.90 -15.72
N ARG A 22 -9.80 4.46 -14.65
CA ARG A 22 -9.37 5.77 -14.14
C ARG A 22 -7.91 5.69 -13.70
N SER A 23 -7.17 6.79 -13.86
CA SER A 23 -5.78 6.87 -13.43
C SER A 23 -5.70 7.07 -11.92
N LEU A 24 -4.78 6.36 -11.26
CA LEU A 24 -4.45 6.57 -9.84
C LEU A 24 -3.10 7.29 -9.65
N ARG A 25 -2.56 7.87 -10.73
CA ARG A 25 -1.21 8.49 -10.72
C ARG A 25 -1.06 9.52 -9.61
N ASP A 26 -2.10 10.30 -9.38
CA ASP A 26 -2.10 11.42 -8.43
C ASP A 26 -2.89 11.09 -7.15
N ILE A 27 -3.04 9.79 -6.82
CA ILE A 27 -3.82 9.32 -5.66
C ILE A 27 -3.34 9.91 -4.32
N GLU A 28 -2.03 10.17 -4.20
CA GLU A 28 -1.47 10.89 -3.05
C GLU A 28 -0.13 11.54 -3.40
N PRO A 29 -0.13 12.81 -3.82
CA PRO A 29 1.07 13.54 -4.19
C PRO A 29 2.05 13.72 -3.04
N HIS A 30 1.65 13.62 -1.77
CA HIS A 30 2.62 13.73 -0.67
C HIS A 30 3.42 12.42 -0.52
N ILE A 31 2.86 11.25 -0.79
CA ILE A 31 3.57 9.98 -0.63
C ILE A 31 4.43 9.67 -1.85
N PHE A 32 3.89 9.87 -3.04
CA PHE A 32 4.54 9.42 -4.28
C PHE A 32 5.31 10.56 -4.98
N PRO A 33 6.47 10.27 -5.60
CA PRO A 33 7.24 11.29 -6.32
C PRO A 33 6.44 11.93 -7.45
N ASP A 34 6.72 13.21 -7.72
CA ASP A 34 5.95 13.99 -8.69
C ASP A 34 6.07 13.36 -10.09
N GLY A 35 4.92 13.08 -10.70
CA GLY A 35 4.85 12.40 -11.99
C GLY A 35 5.22 10.91 -11.95
N ALA A 36 5.51 10.33 -10.78
CA ALA A 36 5.83 8.91 -10.60
C ALA A 36 5.00 8.27 -9.48
N GLY A 37 3.73 8.66 -9.37
CA GLY A 37 2.75 7.90 -8.60
C GLY A 37 2.21 6.70 -9.36
N PRO A 38 1.49 5.81 -8.65
CA PRO A 38 1.14 4.49 -9.15
C PRO A 38 0.17 4.58 -10.34
N ILE A 39 0.53 3.94 -11.43
CA ILE A 39 -0.29 3.83 -12.63
C ILE A 39 -0.84 2.41 -12.79
N GLN A 40 -1.74 2.24 -13.74
CA GLN A 40 -2.37 0.95 -14.02
C GLN A 40 -1.34 -0.16 -14.26
N GLY A 41 -1.49 -1.25 -13.52
CA GLY A 41 -0.56 -2.37 -13.55
C GLY A 41 0.55 -2.26 -12.50
N ASP A 42 0.66 -1.16 -11.74
CA ASP A 42 1.65 -1.06 -10.67
C ASP A 42 1.23 -1.82 -9.41
N VAL A 43 2.25 -2.21 -8.65
CA VAL A 43 2.11 -2.82 -7.34
C VAL A 43 2.87 -1.99 -6.31
N VAL A 44 2.16 -1.54 -5.29
CA VAL A 44 2.65 -0.70 -4.20
C VAL A 44 2.72 -1.53 -2.93
N GLU A 45 3.92 -1.65 -2.36
CA GLU A 45 4.14 -2.31 -1.07
C GLU A 45 4.26 -1.27 0.05
N PHE A 46 3.40 -1.39 1.06
CA PHE A 46 3.49 -0.64 2.31
C PHE A 46 4.18 -1.51 3.35
N HIS A 47 5.37 -1.11 3.79
CA HIS A 47 6.18 -1.89 4.70
C HIS A 47 6.54 -1.09 5.95
N GLY A 48 6.50 -1.71 7.12
CA GLY A 48 6.85 -1.05 8.38
C GLY A 48 6.34 -1.81 9.60
N THR A 49 6.81 -1.41 10.78
CA THR A 49 6.40 -2.02 12.05
C THR A 49 4.91 -1.83 12.33
N GLU A 50 4.35 -2.65 13.21
CA GLU A 50 2.99 -2.41 13.71
C GLU A 50 2.87 -1.00 14.32
N GLY A 51 1.71 -0.38 14.16
CA GLY A 51 1.46 0.98 14.64
C GLY A 51 2.28 2.08 13.96
N SER A 52 2.87 1.83 12.78
CA SER A 52 3.63 2.84 12.00
C SER A 52 2.75 3.70 11.07
N GLY A 53 1.42 3.55 11.11
CA GLY A 53 0.48 4.34 10.30
C GLY A 53 0.13 3.74 8.91
N LYS A 54 0.51 2.49 8.62
CA LYS A 54 0.20 1.82 7.34
C LYS A 54 -1.30 1.77 7.06
N THR A 55 -2.08 1.19 7.97
CA THR A 55 -3.53 1.01 7.81
C THR A 55 -4.26 2.35 7.77
N GLU A 56 -3.86 3.33 8.58
CA GLU A 56 -4.41 4.69 8.53
C GLU A 56 -4.15 5.38 7.19
N THR A 57 -2.95 5.20 6.63
CA THR A 57 -2.64 5.67 5.27
C THR A 57 -3.46 4.93 4.23
N MET A 58 -3.69 3.63 4.42
CA MET A 58 -4.57 2.86 3.54
C MET A 58 -6.00 3.39 3.57
N TYR A 59 -6.56 3.68 4.75
CA TYR A 59 -7.90 4.29 4.87
C TYR A 59 -7.97 5.66 4.22
N HIS A 60 -6.93 6.49 4.36
CA HIS A 60 -6.83 7.76 3.67
C HIS A 60 -6.91 7.60 2.14
N LEU A 61 -6.15 6.66 1.57
CA LEU A 61 -6.17 6.37 0.12
C LEU A 61 -7.50 5.78 -0.35
N VAL A 62 -8.04 4.80 0.39
CA VAL A 62 -9.34 4.18 0.07
C VAL A 62 -10.44 5.24 0.09
N THR A 63 -10.45 6.11 1.10
CA THR A 63 -11.40 7.22 1.21
C THR A 63 -11.30 8.14 -0.02
N HIS A 64 -10.08 8.54 -0.42
CA HIS A 64 -9.89 9.36 -1.62
C HIS A 64 -10.37 8.68 -2.90
N CYS A 65 -10.17 7.36 -3.03
CA CYS A 65 -10.69 6.57 -4.15
C CYS A 65 -12.23 6.56 -4.23
N ILE A 66 -12.89 6.30 -3.10
CA ILE A 66 -14.36 6.17 -3.03
C ILE A 66 -15.09 7.49 -2.81
N LEU A 67 -14.37 8.62 -2.76
CA LEU A 67 -14.99 9.95 -2.68
C LEU A 67 -15.45 10.39 -4.09
N PRO A 68 -16.54 11.17 -4.23
CA PRO A 68 -16.97 11.75 -5.50
C PRO A 68 -15.92 12.68 -6.11
N ALA A 69 -15.87 12.77 -7.45
CA ALA A 69 -14.85 13.56 -8.15
C ALA A 69 -15.00 15.08 -7.96
N ASP A 70 -16.24 15.55 -7.84
CA ASP A 70 -16.59 16.94 -7.52
C ASP A 70 -16.19 17.36 -6.09
N ARG A 71 -15.91 16.39 -5.22
CA ARG A 71 -15.38 16.57 -3.85
C ARG A 71 -13.89 16.24 -3.77
N GLY A 72 -13.18 16.26 -4.88
CA GLY A 72 -11.75 15.99 -4.94
C GLY A 72 -11.37 14.51 -4.74
N GLY A 73 -12.32 13.58 -4.88
CA GLY A 73 -12.07 12.15 -4.94
C GLY A 73 -11.77 11.63 -6.34
N LEU A 74 -11.54 10.32 -6.47
CA LEU A 74 -11.30 9.69 -7.78
C LEU A 74 -12.52 9.02 -8.38
N GLU A 75 -13.58 8.86 -7.62
CA GLU A 75 -14.80 8.18 -8.03
C GLU A 75 -14.62 6.78 -8.60
N VAL A 76 -13.81 5.97 -7.92
CA VAL A 76 -13.50 4.59 -8.34
C VAL A 76 -13.94 3.57 -7.30
N GLU A 77 -14.09 2.33 -7.74
CA GLU A 77 -14.35 1.21 -6.86
C GLU A 77 -13.04 0.59 -6.34
N VAL A 78 -13.12 0.04 -5.13
CA VAL A 78 -12.00 -0.57 -4.40
C VAL A 78 -12.39 -1.95 -3.90
N MET A 79 -11.52 -2.94 -4.11
CA MET A 79 -11.61 -4.26 -3.49
C MET A 79 -10.57 -4.33 -2.35
N TYR A 80 -11.02 -4.47 -1.12
CA TYR A 80 -10.18 -4.61 0.06
C TYR A 80 -10.20 -6.06 0.54
N VAL A 81 -9.05 -6.71 0.50
CA VAL A 81 -8.85 -8.06 1.03
C VAL A 81 -8.14 -7.95 2.37
N ASP A 82 -8.87 -8.20 3.44
CA ASP A 82 -8.36 -8.20 4.81
C ASP A 82 -7.97 -9.62 5.21
N THR A 83 -6.69 -9.82 5.51
CA THR A 83 -6.15 -11.13 5.90
C THR A 83 -5.82 -11.22 7.39
N ASP A 84 -5.85 -10.10 8.12
CA ASP A 84 -5.54 -10.02 9.54
C ASP A 84 -6.78 -9.67 10.40
N TYR A 85 -7.95 -9.48 9.77
CA TYR A 85 -9.20 -9.10 10.45
C TYR A 85 -9.09 -7.76 11.20
N ASN A 86 -8.24 -6.86 10.69
CA ASN A 86 -7.96 -5.55 11.27
C ASN A 86 -8.70 -4.41 10.55
N PHE A 87 -9.48 -4.71 9.49
CA PHE A 87 -10.29 -3.71 8.84
C PHE A 87 -11.40 -3.21 9.78
N ASP A 88 -11.38 -1.91 10.04
CA ASP A 88 -12.33 -1.22 10.91
C ASP A 88 -13.20 -0.30 10.04
N MET A 89 -14.44 -0.78 9.82
CA MET A 89 -15.43 -0.02 9.04
C MET A 89 -15.79 1.30 9.70
N LEU A 90 -15.90 1.34 11.03
CA LEU A 90 -16.26 2.57 11.75
C LEU A 90 -15.17 3.61 11.60
N ARG A 91 -13.90 3.21 11.70
CA ARG A 91 -12.77 4.11 11.48
C ARG A 91 -12.78 4.69 10.07
N LEU A 92 -13.03 3.88 9.03
CA LEU A 92 -13.12 4.38 7.66
C LEU A 92 -14.29 5.36 7.48
N VAL A 93 -15.47 5.06 8.06
CA VAL A 93 -16.62 5.98 8.02
C VAL A 93 -16.30 7.31 8.68
N THR A 94 -15.65 7.32 9.84
CA THR A 94 -15.23 8.57 10.51
C THR A 94 -14.32 9.41 9.61
N VAL A 95 -13.33 8.78 8.96
CA VAL A 95 -12.43 9.49 8.02
C VAL A 95 -13.22 10.04 6.83
N LEU A 96 -14.13 9.25 6.27
CA LEU A 96 -14.96 9.64 5.13
C LEU A 96 -15.93 10.78 5.46
N GLU A 97 -16.59 10.76 6.63
CA GLU A 97 -17.51 11.81 7.08
C GLU A 97 -16.80 13.15 7.26
N GLN A 98 -15.60 13.15 7.85
CA GLN A 98 -14.81 14.37 8.00
C GLN A 98 -14.46 14.97 6.63
N ARG A 99 -14.02 14.15 5.67
CA ARG A 99 -13.73 14.60 4.29
C ARG A 99 -14.97 15.13 3.57
N LEU A 100 -16.14 14.53 3.78
CA LEU A 100 -17.40 15.00 3.18
C LEU A 100 -17.95 16.28 3.84
N GLY A 101 -17.61 16.52 5.11
CA GLY A 101 -18.07 17.64 5.93
C GLY A 101 -17.23 18.91 5.83
N GLU A 102 -15.94 18.80 5.49
CA GLU A 102 -15.03 19.95 5.32
C GLU A 102 -15.52 20.94 4.24
N ASP A 103 -16.17 20.46 3.18
CA ASP A 103 -16.69 21.29 2.07
C ASP A 103 -18.13 21.79 2.26
N ALA A 104 -18.87 21.30 3.25
CA ALA A 104 -20.27 21.67 3.46
C ALA A 104 -20.45 23.06 4.12
N LYS A 105 -19.35 23.73 4.48
CA LYS A 105 -19.37 25.06 5.13
C LYS A 105 -19.51 26.23 4.14
N GLY A 106 -19.63 25.97 2.83
CA GLY A 106 -19.57 27.00 1.78
C GLY A 106 -20.83 27.20 0.92
N GLU A 107 -21.78 26.26 0.87
CA GLU A 107 -22.87 26.34 -0.12
C GLU A 107 -24.25 26.14 0.50
N ASP A 108 -24.95 27.26 0.62
CA ASP A 108 -26.37 27.37 0.92
C ASP A 108 -27.15 27.18 -0.40
N SER A 109 -27.48 25.94 -0.79
CA SER A 109 -28.47 25.72 -1.86
C SER A 109 -29.14 24.33 -1.87
N GLY A 110 -30.48 24.38 -1.89
CA GLY A 110 -31.44 23.47 -2.53
C GLY A 110 -31.18 21.95 -2.55
N ALA A 111 -32.04 21.20 -1.84
CA ALA A 111 -32.11 19.74 -1.81
C ALA A 111 -30.81 19.08 -1.32
N ALA A 112 -30.39 19.40 -0.10
CA ALA A 112 -29.28 18.73 0.56
C ALA A 112 -29.58 17.23 0.65
N VAL A 113 -28.82 16.43 -0.10
CA VAL A 113 -28.75 14.99 0.11
C VAL A 113 -28.28 14.77 1.54
N GLU A 114 -29.03 13.97 2.30
CA GLU A 114 -28.72 13.72 3.71
C GLU A 114 -27.27 13.20 3.85
N PRO A 115 -26.51 13.64 4.87
CA PRO A 115 -25.12 13.22 5.07
C PRO A 115 -24.93 11.69 5.00
N GLU A 116 -25.88 10.94 5.56
CA GLU A 116 -25.88 9.47 5.54
C GLU A 116 -26.01 8.88 4.13
N GLU A 117 -26.80 9.50 3.25
CA GLU A 117 -26.95 9.05 1.86
C GLU A 117 -25.66 9.27 1.07
N ARG A 118 -24.95 10.37 1.32
CA ARG A 118 -23.64 10.65 0.72
C ARG A 118 -22.60 9.62 1.16
N VAL A 119 -22.54 9.31 2.45
CA VAL A 119 -21.66 8.26 2.99
C VAL A 119 -22.00 6.90 2.36
N ARG A 120 -23.28 6.54 2.32
CA ARG A 120 -23.74 5.28 1.70
C ARG A 120 -23.35 5.18 0.22
N ALA A 121 -23.48 6.26 -0.54
CA ALA A 121 -23.08 6.30 -1.96
C ALA A 121 -21.58 6.11 -2.16
N CYS A 122 -20.74 6.60 -1.24
CA CYS A 122 -19.29 6.36 -1.25
C CYS A 122 -18.99 4.90 -0.88
N LEU A 123 -19.59 4.38 0.19
CA LEU A 123 -19.39 3.00 0.63
C LEU A 123 -19.89 1.96 -0.39
N GLY A 124 -20.86 2.31 -1.25
CA GLY A 124 -21.29 1.47 -2.38
C GLY A 124 -20.18 1.16 -3.40
N ARG A 125 -19.06 1.87 -3.34
CA ARG A 125 -17.86 1.65 -4.17
C ARG A 125 -16.77 0.83 -3.47
N LEU A 126 -16.99 0.43 -2.21
CA LEU A 126 -16.04 -0.37 -1.43
C LEU A 126 -16.55 -1.82 -1.29
N PHE A 127 -15.73 -2.77 -1.70
CA PHE A 127 -15.95 -4.19 -1.47
C PHE A 127 -14.92 -4.69 -0.47
N VAL A 128 -15.35 -5.37 0.59
CA VAL A 128 -14.45 -5.92 1.61
C VAL A 128 -14.62 -7.43 1.68
N VAL A 129 -13.50 -8.16 1.65
CA VAL A 129 -13.47 -9.63 1.75
C VAL A 129 -12.41 -10.03 2.77
N ASN A 130 -12.78 -10.89 3.72
CA ASN A 130 -11.83 -11.43 4.68
C ASN A 130 -11.28 -12.79 4.22
N CYS A 131 -9.99 -13.01 4.41
CA CYS A 131 -9.33 -14.28 4.16
C CYS A 131 -8.62 -14.77 5.43
N SER A 132 -8.86 -16.03 5.81
CA SER A 132 -8.30 -16.66 7.01
C SER A 132 -7.09 -17.57 6.74
N SER A 133 -6.75 -17.79 5.46
CA SER A 133 -5.60 -18.60 5.06
C SER A 133 -5.04 -18.19 3.70
N SER A 134 -3.80 -18.59 3.42
CA SER A 134 -3.14 -18.37 2.13
C SER A 134 -3.87 -19.07 0.97
N VAL A 135 -4.50 -20.22 1.24
CA VAL A 135 -5.34 -20.93 0.27
C VAL A 135 -6.62 -20.16 -0.03
N GLN A 136 -7.29 -19.62 1.00
CA GLN A 136 -8.48 -18.80 0.80
C GLN A 136 -8.14 -17.52 0.02
N LEU A 137 -7.02 -16.86 0.34
CA LEU A 137 -6.55 -15.71 -0.44
C LEU A 137 -6.34 -16.06 -1.91
N LEU A 138 -5.68 -17.19 -2.20
CA LEU A 138 -5.47 -17.64 -3.58
C LEU A 138 -6.79 -17.88 -4.33
N LEU A 139 -7.77 -18.52 -3.68
CA LEU A 139 -9.09 -18.75 -4.26
C LEU A 139 -9.86 -17.43 -4.48
N THR A 140 -9.79 -16.51 -3.52
CA THR A 140 -10.37 -15.17 -3.65
C THR A 140 -9.78 -14.45 -4.86
N LEU A 141 -8.45 -14.45 -5.03
CA LEU A 141 -7.81 -13.83 -6.19
C LEU A 141 -8.27 -14.45 -7.52
N HIS A 142 -8.51 -15.77 -7.56
CA HIS A 142 -9.07 -16.42 -8.75
C HIS A 142 -10.51 -15.96 -9.03
N TYR A 143 -11.33 -15.83 -8.00
CA TYR A 143 -12.69 -15.31 -8.13
C TYR A 143 -12.71 -13.86 -8.63
N LEU A 144 -11.76 -13.03 -8.17
CA LEU A 144 -11.66 -11.62 -8.55
C LEU A 144 -11.39 -11.41 -10.06
N GLU A 145 -10.86 -12.39 -10.78
CA GLU A 145 -10.68 -12.34 -12.24
C GLU A 145 -12.01 -11.98 -12.96
N ASN A 146 -13.10 -12.63 -12.56
CA ASN A 146 -14.43 -12.35 -13.10
C ASN A 146 -14.95 -10.98 -12.64
N THR A 147 -14.70 -10.62 -11.37
CA THR A 147 -15.11 -9.32 -10.81
C THR A 147 -14.46 -8.17 -11.57
N PHE A 148 -13.14 -8.21 -11.79
CA PHE A 148 -12.44 -7.17 -12.55
C PHE A 148 -12.88 -7.10 -14.01
N SER A 149 -13.22 -8.24 -14.62
CA SER A 149 -13.76 -8.29 -15.99
C SER A 149 -15.11 -7.59 -16.11
N SER A 150 -15.97 -7.71 -15.10
CA SER A 150 -17.35 -7.19 -15.12
C SER A 150 -17.50 -5.77 -14.56
N ARG A 151 -16.46 -5.24 -13.89
CA ARG A 151 -16.51 -3.94 -13.20
C ARG A 151 -15.34 -3.06 -13.65
N PRO A 152 -15.50 -2.26 -14.73
CA PRO A 152 -14.44 -1.38 -15.24
C PRO A 152 -14.09 -0.23 -14.26
N THR A 153 -14.99 0.13 -13.36
CA THR A 153 -14.79 1.12 -12.29
C THR A 153 -13.89 0.63 -11.14
N LEU A 154 -13.69 -0.70 -11.01
CA LEU A 154 -12.85 -1.32 -9.98
C LEU A 154 -11.36 -1.21 -10.28
N CYS A 155 -10.75 -0.11 -9.84
CA CYS A 155 -9.39 0.27 -10.23
C CYS A 155 -8.32 -0.18 -9.23
N LEU A 156 -8.69 -0.41 -7.97
CA LEU A 156 -7.77 -0.66 -6.87
C LEU A 156 -8.07 -1.99 -6.16
N LEU A 157 -7.05 -2.82 -6.02
CA LEU A 157 -7.04 -3.99 -5.13
C LEU A 157 -6.11 -3.71 -3.94
N VAL A 158 -6.67 -3.72 -2.74
CA VAL A 158 -5.92 -3.63 -1.48
C VAL A 158 -5.82 -5.01 -0.86
N ILE A 159 -4.63 -5.38 -0.37
CA ILE A 159 -4.38 -6.62 0.40
C ILE A 159 -3.67 -6.25 1.70
N ASP A 160 -4.40 -6.30 2.82
CA ASP A 160 -3.88 -5.98 4.14
C ASP A 160 -3.91 -7.23 5.02
N SER A 161 -2.85 -8.03 5.12
CA SER A 161 -1.52 -7.94 4.49
C SER A 161 -1.19 -9.13 3.57
N ILE A 162 -0.34 -8.93 2.55
CA ILE A 162 0.14 -10.05 1.70
C ILE A 162 1.03 -11.03 2.48
N SER A 163 1.51 -10.62 3.65
CA SER A 163 2.46 -11.36 4.48
C SER A 163 1.85 -12.15 5.65
N SER A 164 0.54 -12.05 5.88
CA SER A 164 -0.13 -12.59 7.09
C SER A 164 0.11 -14.08 7.31
N PHE A 165 0.12 -14.85 6.22
CA PHE A 165 0.24 -16.31 6.29
C PHE A 165 1.69 -16.81 6.21
N TYR A 166 2.68 -15.91 6.20
CA TYR A 166 4.08 -16.25 5.95
C TYR A 166 4.60 -17.35 6.89
N TRP A 167 4.37 -17.23 8.20
CA TRP A 167 4.87 -18.20 9.18
C TRP A 167 4.13 -19.54 9.13
N VAL A 168 2.82 -19.50 8.88
CA VAL A 168 2.00 -20.71 8.75
C VAL A 168 2.43 -21.53 7.54
N ASP A 169 2.59 -20.87 6.39
CA ASP A 169 3.04 -21.51 5.14
C ASP A 169 4.48 -22.04 5.27
N ARG A 170 5.37 -21.27 5.90
CA ARG A 170 6.76 -21.70 6.20
C ARG A 170 6.81 -22.94 7.08
N SER A 171 5.98 -23.00 8.12
CA SER A 171 5.88 -24.18 8.98
C SER A 171 5.32 -25.39 8.22
N GLY A 172 4.25 -25.19 7.46
CA GLY A 172 3.60 -26.26 6.69
C GLY A 172 4.43 -26.82 5.54
N GLY A 173 5.39 -26.05 5.02
CA GLY A 173 6.24 -26.46 3.90
C GLY A 173 7.36 -27.46 4.23
N GLY A 174 7.62 -27.73 5.51
CA GLY A 174 8.73 -28.58 5.96
C GLY A 174 10.09 -28.02 5.53
N GLU A 175 11.03 -28.88 5.11
CA GLU A 175 12.40 -28.45 4.73
C GLU A 175 12.49 -27.80 3.34
N SER A 176 11.44 -27.88 2.52
CA SER A 176 11.47 -27.40 1.14
C SER A 176 11.03 -25.95 1.04
N VAL A 177 11.97 -25.02 0.80
CA VAL A 177 11.66 -23.60 0.52
C VAL A 177 10.63 -23.47 -0.61
N ALA A 178 10.67 -24.35 -1.61
CA ALA A 178 9.72 -24.35 -2.71
C ALA A 178 8.26 -24.56 -2.24
N LYS A 179 8.06 -25.45 -1.25
CA LYS A 179 6.76 -25.72 -0.61
C LYS A 179 6.39 -24.63 0.39
N GLN A 180 7.35 -24.19 1.20
CA GLN A 180 7.17 -23.10 2.18
C GLN A 180 6.65 -21.81 1.54
N GLU A 181 7.07 -21.52 0.31
CA GLU A 181 6.67 -20.30 -0.41
C GLU A 181 5.64 -20.56 -1.52
N ALA A 182 5.11 -21.79 -1.63
CA ALA A 182 4.29 -22.19 -2.78
C ALA A 182 3.02 -21.33 -2.92
N ASN A 183 2.31 -21.06 -1.83
CA ASN A 183 1.06 -20.30 -1.88
C ASN A 183 1.33 -18.83 -2.21
N LEU A 184 2.27 -18.18 -1.50
CA LEU A 184 2.65 -16.80 -1.81
C LEU A 184 3.16 -16.63 -3.25
N ARG A 185 3.92 -17.61 -3.76
CA ARG A 185 4.39 -17.60 -5.16
C ARG A 185 3.20 -17.63 -6.12
N LYS A 186 2.24 -18.53 -5.92
CA LYS A 186 1.01 -18.62 -6.74
C LYS A 186 0.19 -17.34 -6.66
N CYS A 187 0.02 -16.76 -5.47
CA CYS A 187 -0.65 -15.47 -5.30
C CYS A 187 0.06 -14.36 -6.07
N SER A 188 1.40 -14.29 -5.99
CA SER A 188 2.20 -13.30 -6.71
C SER A 188 2.07 -13.45 -8.23
N GLU A 189 2.13 -14.68 -8.74
CA GLU A 189 1.96 -14.98 -10.17
C GLU A 189 0.54 -14.64 -10.66
N LEU A 190 -0.48 -14.89 -9.84
CA LEU A 190 -1.86 -14.54 -10.17
C LEU A 190 -2.08 -13.02 -10.14
N LEU A 191 -1.59 -12.31 -9.12
CA LEU A 191 -1.63 -10.84 -9.06
C LEU A 191 -0.93 -10.20 -10.26
N ASP A 192 0.21 -10.76 -10.67
CA ASP A 192 0.95 -10.32 -11.85
C ASP A 192 0.16 -10.50 -13.15
N ARG A 193 -0.67 -11.54 -13.27
CA ARG A 193 -1.63 -11.65 -14.38
C ARG A 193 -2.76 -10.64 -14.25
N LEU A 194 -3.42 -10.58 -13.10
CA LEU A 194 -4.58 -9.70 -12.89
C LEU A 194 -4.25 -8.23 -13.17
N ARG A 195 -3.13 -7.72 -12.64
CA ARG A 195 -2.71 -6.32 -12.86
C ARG A 195 -2.44 -6.01 -14.34
N ARG A 196 -1.92 -6.97 -15.11
CA ARG A 196 -1.58 -6.79 -16.52
C ARG A 196 -2.82 -6.87 -17.40
N ASP A 197 -3.64 -7.89 -17.16
CA ASP A 197 -4.80 -8.19 -18.00
C ASP A 197 -5.92 -7.19 -17.75
N TYR A 198 -6.12 -6.78 -16.49
CA TYR A 198 -7.19 -5.87 -16.11
C TYR A 198 -6.73 -4.46 -15.82
N ARG A 199 -5.43 -4.14 -15.94
CA ARG A 199 -4.90 -2.79 -15.74
C ARG A 199 -5.28 -2.20 -14.36
N ILE A 200 -5.37 -3.03 -13.33
CA ILE A 200 -5.63 -2.60 -11.94
C ILE A 200 -4.33 -2.20 -11.24
N VAL A 201 -4.44 -1.38 -10.20
CA VAL A 201 -3.35 -1.09 -9.28
C VAL A 201 -3.51 -1.97 -8.03
N VAL A 202 -2.41 -2.52 -7.52
CA VAL A 202 -2.42 -3.34 -6.31
C VAL A 202 -1.69 -2.61 -5.20
N PHE A 203 -2.34 -2.42 -4.06
CA PHE A 203 -1.71 -1.99 -2.82
C PHE A 203 -1.67 -3.17 -1.86
N ALA A 204 -0.51 -3.43 -1.25
CA ALA A 204 -0.40 -4.48 -0.27
C ALA A 204 0.45 -4.04 0.92
N THR A 205 0.01 -4.37 2.13
CA THR A 205 0.83 -4.16 3.32
C THR A 205 1.69 -5.39 3.59
N THR A 206 2.82 -5.17 4.26
CA THR A 206 3.70 -6.23 4.75
C THR A 206 4.15 -5.95 6.17
N HIS A 207 4.24 -7.01 6.97
CA HIS A 207 4.76 -6.95 8.32
C HIS A 207 6.29 -6.81 8.33
N ALA A 208 6.82 -6.00 9.24
CA ALA A 208 8.24 -5.90 9.53
C ALA A 208 8.70 -7.04 10.46
N ILE A 209 8.81 -8.24 9.90
CA ILE A 209 9.10 -9.46 10.66
C ILE A 209 10.62 -9.65 10.86
N MET A 210 11.41 -9.37 9.83
CA MET A 210 12.85 -9.68 9.81
C MET A 210 13.69 -8.45 10.13
N ARG A 211 14.49 -8.52 11.19
CA ARG A 211 15.47 -7.47 11.51
C ARG A 211 16.74 -7.60 10.66
N ASN A 212 17.22 -6.47 10.14
CA ASN A 212 18.59 -6.25 9.70
C ASN A 212 19.50 -6.21 10.93
N TYR A 213 20.18 -7.31 11.24
CA TYR A 213 21.25 -7.33 12.24
C TYR A 213 22.62 -6.89 11.67
N GLY A 214 22.63 -6.18 10.54
CA GLY A 214 23.86 -5.68 9.91
C GLY A 214 24.34 -4.39 10.57
N HIS A 215 25.54 -4.43 11.17
CA HIS A 215 26.32 -3.32 11.74
C HIS A 215 25.99 -2.82 13.16
N SER A 216 25.72 -3.70 14.12
CA SER A 216 25.90 -3.38 15.56
C SER A 216 26.94 -4.25 16.27
N ALA A 217 27.58 -5.20 15.58
CA ALA A 217 28.57 -6.11 16.16
C ALA A 217 30.05 -5.65 16.00
N GLN A 218 30.30 -4.41 15.54
CA GLN A 218 31.67 -3.91 15.31
C GLN A 218 31.82 -2.43 15.70
N ALA A 219 31.24 -2.05 16.84
CA ALA A 219 31.39 -0.71 17.41
C ALA A 219 31.98 -0.72 18.84
N ASP A 220 32.67 -1.80 19.25
CA ASP A 220 33.24 -1.89 20.60
C ASP A 220 34.69 -2.39 20.66
N VAL A 221 35.43 -2.27 19.55
CA VAL A 221 36.89 -2.50 19.60
C VAL A 221 37.61 -1.43 18.78
N GLY A 222 38.05 -0.38 19.47
CA GLY A 222 39.17 0.46 19.05
C GLY A 222 38.81 1.89 18.66
N ALA A 223 38.87 2.82 19.63
CA ALA A 223 39.22 4.22 19.39
C ALA A 223 39.68 4.91 20.69
N MET A 224 40.91 4.63 21.12
CA MET A 224 41.72 5.60 21.86
C MET A 224 42.65 6.27 20.84
N THR A 225 42.34 7.51 20.44
CA THR A 225 43.27 8.66 20.27
C THR A 225 42.60 9.79 19.45
N PRO A 226 42.80 11.08 19.80
CA PRO A 226 42.22 12.21 19.08
C PRO A 226 43.24 12.83 18.09
N GLY A 227 42.76 13.27 16.93
CA GLY A 227 43.53 14.05 15.94
C GLY A 227 42.68 15.17 15.32
N PRO A 228 43.27 16.32 14.94
CA PRO A 228 42.55 17.58 14.82
C PRO A 228 41.95 17.84 13.43
N SER A 229 40.97 18.75 13.44
CA SER A 229 40.09 19.26 12.39
C SER A 229 40.78 19.85 11.15
N GLU A 230 40.20 19.61 9.96
CA GLU A 230 40.08 20.57 8.85
C GLU A 230 38.82 20.32 7.98
N PRO A 231 38.30 21.33 7.24
CA PRO A 231 36.90 21.41 6.82
C PRO A 231 36.65 21.13 5.32
N SER A 232 35.36 20.98 5.00
CA SER A 232 34.71 21.02 3.68
C SER A 232 34.70 19.73 2.85
N SER A 233 33.50 19.18 2.66
CA SER A 233 32.80 19.24 1.37
C SER A 233 31.47 18.49 1.48
N SER A 234 30.46 19.17 0.97
CA SER A 234 29.05 18.77 0.90
C SER A 234 28.85 17.38 0.31
N SER A 235 28.67 16.36 1.15
CA SER A 235 28.02 15.12 0.73
C SER A 235 27.44 14.38 1.93
N SER A 236 26.17 13.96 1.77
CA SER A 236 25.48 12.91 2.54
C SER A 236 24.50 13.30 3.67
N SER A 237 23.58 14.24 3.39
CA SER A 237 22.30 14.35 4.12
C SER A 237 21.51 13.02 4.15
N TRP A 238 21.68 12.15 3.15
CA TRP A 238 21.01 10.84 3.06
C TRP A 238 21.51 9.80 4.09
N ARG A 239 22.77 9.87 4.55
CA ARG A 239 23.32 8.89 5.52
C ARG A 239 22.81 9.13 6.94
N GLN A 240 22.28 10.31 7.22
CA GLN A 240 21.77 10.66 8.55
C GLN A 240 20.31 10.20 8.76
N TRP A 241 19.55 9.98 7.69
CA TRP A 241 18.19 9.41 7.76
C TRP A 241 18.18 7.91 8.12
N SER A 242 19.25 7.19 7.76
CA SER A 242 19.36 5.73 7.97
C SER A 242 19.60 5.29 9.42
N SER A 243 19.71 6.21 10.39
CA SER A 243 19.91 5.87 11.80
C SER A 243 18.61 5.70 12.61
N SER A 244 17.43 5.80 11.98
CA SER A 244 16.15 5.55 12.63
C SER A 244 15.78 4.06 12.61
N HIS A 245 15.01 3.60 13.61
CA HIS A 245 14.60 2.19 13.79
C HIS A 245 13.93 1.53 12.56
N ALA A 246 13.56 2.30 11.54
CA ALA A 246 13.02 1.84 10.26
C ALA A 246 14.02 1.01 9.43
N SER A 247 15.31 1.37 9.44
CA SER A 247 16.35 0.67 8.67
C SER A 247 16.63 -0.75 9.21
N ASN A 248 16.34 -0.95 10.50
CA ASN A 248 16.49 -2.23 11.18
C ASN A 248 15.52 -3.30 10.70
N PHE A 249 14.47 -2.99 9.93
CA PHE A 249 13.50 -3.99 9.48
C PHE A 249 13.34 -4.06 7.95
N ASP A 250 14.20 -3.38 7.21
CA ASP A 250 14.11 -3.30 5.75
C ASP A 250 14.56 -4.58 5.00
N LYS A 251 14.64 -5.72 5.70
CA LYS A 251 15.10 -6.97 5.09
C LYS A 251 13.99 -7.60 4.26
N ALA A 252 14.18 -7.68 2.94
CA ALA A 252 13.28 -8.42 2.07
C ALA A 252 13.28 -9.91 2.45
N TYR A 253 12.10 -10.44 2.83
CA TYR A 253 11.94 -11.82 3.30
C TYR A 253 10.86 -12.61 2.55
N LEU A 254 9.95 -11.91 1.87
CA LEU A 254 8.93 -12.52 1.02
C LEU A 254 9.56 -13.11 -0.25
N SER A 255 8.82 -13.98 -0.94
CA SER A 255 9.33 -14.70 -2.12
C SER A 255 9.88 -13.76 -3.20
N ARG A 256 10.85 -14.24 -4.00
CA ARG A 256 11.38 -13.48 -5.14
C ARG A 256 10.32 -13.10 -6.18
N ALA A 257 9.24 -13.86 -6.28
CA ALA A 257 8.12 -13.55 -7.17
C ALA A 257 7.45 -12.24 -6.75
N TRP A 258 7.17 -12.08 -5.45
CA TRP A 258 6.64 -10.83 -4.88
C TRP A 258 7.61 -9.67 -5.06
N GLN A 259 8.88 -9.84 -4.71
CA GLN A 259 9.88 -8.76 -4.79
C GLN A 259 10.02 -8.17 -6.21
N ARG A 260 9.89 -9.01 -7.24
CA ARG A 260 9.94 -8.57 -8.65
C ARG A 260 8.66 -7.87 -9.11
N LEU A 261 7.55 -8.13 -8.43
CA LEU A 261 6.25 -7.59 -8.75
C LEU A 261 6.10 -6.15 -8.24
N VAL A 262 6.70 -5.85 -7.09
CA VAL A 262 6.65 -4.54 -6.44
C VAL A 262 7.33 -3.48 -7.30
N THR A 263 6.58 -2.43 -7.63
CA THR A 263 7.04 -1.28 -8.43
C THR A 263 7.33 -0.06 -7.58
N HIS A 264 6.61 0.07 -6.47
CA HIS A 264 6.69 1.16 -5.50
C HIS A 264 6.78 0.53 -4.11
N ARG A 265 7.72 0.99 -3.29
CA ARG A 265 7.86 0.55 -1.91
C ARG A 265 7.85 1.75 -1.00
N VAL A 266 6.88 1.79 -0.09
CA VAL A 266 6.71 2.85 0.90
C VAL A 266 7.08 2.30 2.27
N LEU A 267 8.17 2.82 2.83
CA LEU A 267 8.65 2.46 4.16
C LEU A 267 8.04 3.40 5.20
N PHE A 268 7.28 2.84 6.13
CA PHE A 268 6.63 3.56 7.21
C PHE A 268 7.42 3.44 8.50
N SER A 269 7.58 4.55 9.21
CA SER A 269 8.20 4.55 10.52
C SER A 269 7.50 5.49 11.50
N LYS A 270 7.57 5.13 12.78
CA LYS A 270 7.04 5.92 13.88
C LYS A 270 8.15 6.84 14.38
N GLY A 271 7.94 8.15 14.24
CA GLY A 271 8.89 9.18 14.65
C GLY A 271 8.74 9.59 16.11
N GLU A 272 9.33 10.72 16.45
CA GLU A 272 9.20 11.33 17.78
C GLU A 272 7.83 11.99 17.98
N VAL A 273 7.45 12.13 19.24
CA VAL A 273 6.25 12.87 19.64
C VAL A 273 6.60 14.36 19.68
N THR A 274 5.82 15.20 18.99
CA THR A 274 6.04 16.65 19.00
C THR A 274 5.86 17.24 20.40
N LYS A 275 6.32 18.49 20.57
CA LYS A 275 6.09 19.26 21.82
C LYS A 275 4.61 19.36 22.19
N ASP A 276 3.72 19.32 21.19
CA ASP A 276 2.26 19.36 21.35
C ASP A 276 1.65 17.96 21.61
N ARG A 277 2.48 16.97 21.98
CA ARG A 277 2.09 15.58 22.23
C ARG A 277 1.47 14.85 21.03
N LYS A 278 1.70 15.32 19.80
CA LYS A 278 1.25 14.64 18.59
C LYS A 278 2.29 13.65 18.11
N GLN A 279 1.87 12.41 17.84
CA GLN A 279 2.74 11.39 17.27
C GLN A 279 2.95 11.68 15.78
N VAL A 280 4.21 11.86 15.38
CA VAL A 280 4.58 12.01 13.96
C VAL A 280 4.98 10.66 13.39
N PHE A 281 4.56 10.42 12.16
CA PHE A 281 4.94 9.28 11.34
C PHE A 281 5.68 9.77 10.11
N SER A 282 6.46 8.89 9.51
CA SER A 282 7.08 9.17 8.21
C SER A 282 6.84 8.04 7.23
N ALA A 283 6.71 8.42 5.96
CA ALA A 283 6.62 7.54 4.82
C ALA A 283 7.74 7.90 3.84
N ALA A 284 8.56 6.92 3.48
CA ALA A 284 9.59 7.07 2.46
C ALA A 284 9.26 6.17 1.26
N CYS A 285 8.87 6.78 0.14
CA CYS A 285 8.54 6.06 -1.09
C CYS A 285 9.76 5.95 -2.00
N THR A 286 10.05 4.74 -2.45
CA THR A 286 11.00 4.43 -3.52
C THR A 286 10.26 3.80 -4.69
N THR A 287 10.66 4.12 -5.91
CA THR A 287 10.02 3.61 -7.13
C THR A 287 11.07 3.02 -8.06
N THR A 288 10.68 2.08 -8.90
CA THR A 288 11.54 1.53 -9.96
C THR A 288 11.82 2.54 -11.08
N SER A 289 10.97 3.56 -11.24
CA SER A 289 11.08 4.57 -12.29
C SER A 289 11.97 5.76 -11.96
N THR A 290 12.17 6.09 -10.67
CA THR A 290 12.87 7.31 -10.25
C THR A 290 14.10 6.98 -9.40
N ARG A 291 15.19 7.74 -9.58
CA ARG A 291 16.33 7.67 -8.67
C ARG A 291 16.07 8.53 -7.43
N GLY A 292 15.98 7.90 -6.27
CA GLY A 292 15.80 8.57 -4.98
C GLY A 292 14.54 8.12 -4.24
N ALA A 293 14.37 8.64 -3.03
CA ALA A 293 13.18 8.42 -2.22
C ALA A 293 12.46 9.76 -1.98
N LYS A 294 11.13 9.77 -2.06
CA LYS A 294 10.32 10.88 -1.55
C LYS A 294 9.95 10.58 -0.11
N CYS A 295 10.29 11.50 0.78
CA CYS A 295 10.01 11.35 2.20
C CYS A 295 9.00 12.39 2.63
N SER A 296 8.01 11.93 3.38
CA SER A 296 6.92 12.78 3.88
C SER A 296 6.62 12.42 5.32
N SER A 297 6.30 13.45 6.09
CA SER A 297 5.90 13.29 7.49
C SER A 297 4.41 13.56 7.60
N PHE A 298 3.74 12.84 8.50
CA PHE A 298 2.31 12.98 8.70
C PHE A 298 1.90 12.67 10.14
N CYS A 299 0.71 13.14 10.51
CA CYS A 299 0.03 12.80 11.74
C CYS A 299 -1.24 12.01 11.43
N VAL A 300 -1.64 11.12 12.34
CA VAL A 300 -2.95 10.47 12.30
C VAL A 300 -3.89 11.26 13.19
N MET A 301 -4.94 11.81 12.59
CA MET A 301 -5.97 12.64 13.23
C MET A 301 -7.34 11.98 13.07
N GLU A 302 -8.39 12.56 13.66
CA GLU A 302 -9.76 12.04 13.54
C GLU A 302 -10.21 11.96 12.07
N GLY A 303 -9.92 12.99 11.26
CA GLY A 303 -10.17 13.01 9.80
C GLY A 303 -9.18 12.21 8.95
N GLY A 304 -8.37 11.34 9.56
CA GLY A 304 -7.40 10.49 8.87
C GLY A 304 -5.99 11.08 8.83
N VAL A 305 -5.26 10.81 7.75
CA VAL A 305 -3.87 11.24 7.59
C VAL A 305 -3.80 12.72 7.22
N GLN A 306 -2.97 13.47 7.95
CA GLN A 306 -2.63 14.87 7.66
C GLN A 306 -1.12 15.00 7.48
N PHE A 307 -0.69 15.36 6.27
CA PHE A 307 0.72 15.61 5.96
C PHE A 307 1.20 16.93 6.56
N LEU A 308 2.50 16.99 6.91
CA LEU A 308 3.18 18.13 7.53
C LEU A 308 4.00 18.95 6.54
#